data_AF-A0A1I2IP56-F1
#
_entry.id   AF-A0A1I2IP56-F1
#
_cell.length_a   1.000
_cell.length_b   1.000
_cell.length_c   1.000
_cell.angle_alpha   90.00
_cell.angle_beta   90.00
_cell.angle_gamma   90.00
#
_symmetry.space_group_name_H-M   'P 1'
#
loop_
_entity.id
_entity.type
_entity.pdbx_description
1 polymer ?
#
loop_
_entity_poly.entity_id
_entity_poly.type
_entity_poly.pdbx_seq_one_letter_code
_entity_poly.pdbx_strand_id
1 'polypeptide(L)'
;MRKAMPALFLLAACVATGACHDMTHANNADTKPVAGFVTDMAGFEAFIATHPTPAQFHARYPDVQLVMPDTMTTMEMRSNNSRYFPELDKDGRITGGGFR
;
A
#
# COMPACT_ATOMS: atom_id res chain seq x y z
N MET A 1 57.33 -43.31 -4.71
CA MET A 1 57.00 -43.11 -6.14
C MET A 1 56.15 -41.86 -6.25
N ARG A 2 56.65 -40.84 -6.97
CA ARG A 2 55.98 -39.57 -7.25
C ARG A 2 55.44 -39.64 -8.68
N LYS A 3 54.14 -39.45 -8.93
CA LYS A 3 53.53 -38.98 -10.22
C LYS A 3 52.12 -38.45 -9.87
N ALA A 4 51.91 -37.14 -9.78
CA ALA A 4 51.69 -36.15 -10.84
C ALA A 4 50.18 -35.85 -11.02
N MET A 5 49.77 -34.67 -10.55
CA MET A 5 48.53 -33.95 -10.88
C MET A 5 48.69 -33.29 -12.27
N PRO A 6 47.63 -33.05 -13.05
CA PRO A 6 47.02 -31.71 -13.12
C PRO A 6 45.48 -31.76 -13.35
N ALA A 7 44.66 -31.00 -12.61
CA ALA A 7 44.27 -29.59 -12.81
C ALA A 7 43.03 -29.39 -13.70
N LEU A 8 42.19 -28.43 -13.26
CA LEU A 8 41.38 -27.51 -14.07
C LEU A 8 39.98 -28.00 -14.52
N PHE A 9 38.91 -27.46 -13.93
CA PHE A 9 38.33 -26.18 -14.32
C PHE A 9 37.25 -25.72 -13.31
N LEU A 10 37.36 -24.46 -12.91
CA LEU A 10 36.27 -23.70 -12.28
C LEU A 10 35.09 -23.57 -13.25
N LEU A 11 33.86 -23.70 -12.73
CA LEU A 11 32.78 -22.84 -13.20
C LEU A 11 31.87 -22.48 -12.03
N ALA A 12 32.08 -21.28 -11.52
CA ALA A 12 31.14 -20.56 -10.69
C ALA A 12 29.92 -20.16 -11.54
N ALA A 13 28.73 -20.45 -11.05
CA ALA A 13 27.51 -19.80 -11.49
C ALA A 13 26.69 -19.45 -10.25
N CYS A 14 27.01 -18.31 -9.65
CA CYS A 14 26.14 -17.65 -8.68
C CYS A 14 24.89 -17.18 -9.42
N VAL A 15 23.80 -17.94 -9.38
CA VAL A 15 22.50 -17.45 -9.80
C VAL A 15 21.79 -16.87 -8.59
N ALA A 16 22.28 -15.70 -8.15
CA ALA A 16 21.49 -14.82 -7.30
C ALA A 16 20.48 -14.13 -8.20
N THR A 17 19.37 -14.79 -8.51
CA THR A 17 18.18 -14.09 -9.00
C THR A 17 17.62 -13.30 -7.83
N GLY A 18 18.20 -12.12 -7.61
CA GLY A 18 17.48 -11.01 -7.01
C GLY A 18 16.30 -10.70 -7.93
N ALA A 19 15.18 -11.37 -7.70
CA ALA A 19 13.90 -10.83 -8.11
C ALA A 19 13.68 -9.62 -7.21
N CYS A 20 14.18 -8.47 -7.67
CA CYS A 20 13.57 -7.19 -7.37
C CYS A 20 12.07 -7.42 -7.56
N HIS A 21 11.33 -7.54 -6.46
CA HIS A 21 9.91 -7.33 -6.54
C HIS A 21 9.76 -5.92 -7.11
N ASP A 22 9.29 -5.87 -8.35
CA ASP A 22 8.81 -4.70 -9.05
C ASP A 22 7.85 -3.96 -8.10
N MET A 23 8.41 -3.10 -7.25
CA MET A 23 7.71 -2.08 -6.49
C MET A 23 7.36 -0.95 -7.46
N THR A 24 6.68 -1.31 -8.54
CA THR A 24 6.24 -0.43 -9.62
C THR A 24 4.89 -0.89 -10.15
N HIS A 25 4.06 -1.47 -9.28
CA HIS A 25 2.61 -1.24 -9.35
C HIS A 25 2.24 -0.08 -8.42
N ALA A 26 2.82 1.10 -8.70
CA ALA A 26 1.99 2.29 -8.61
C ALA A 26 0.97 2.14 -9.75
N ASN A 27 -0.06 1.33 -9.49
CA ASN A 27 -1.31 1.39 -10.22
C ASN A 27 -1.86 2.79 -9.95
N ASN A 28 -1.33 3.78 -10.68
CA ASN A 28 -2.08 4.93 -11.11
C ASN A 28 -3.13 4.41 -12.11
N ALA A 29 -3.92 3.43 -11.68
CA ALA A 29 -5.00 2.86 -12.44
C ALA A 29 -6.11 3.89 -12.41
N ASP A 30 -5.96 4.94 -13.22
CA ASP A 30 -7.04 5.75 -13.78
C ASP A 30 -8.14 6.14 -12.79
N THR A 31 -7.79 6.37 -11.51
CA THR A 31 -8.81 6.44 -10.48
C THR A 31 -9.24 7.87 -10.34
N LYS A 32 -10.14 8.27 -11.26
CA LYS A 32 -10.82 9.56 -11.22
C LYS A 32 -11.21 9.90 -9.78
N PRO A 33 -10.84 11.08 -9.26
CA PRO A 33 -11.22 11.49 -7.92
C PRO A 33 -12.74 11.38 -7.71
N VAL A 34 -13.12 10.83 -6.57
CA VAL A 34 -14.50 10.88 -6.06
C VAL A 34 -14.61 12.13 -5.20
N ALA A 35 -15.36 13.10 -5.70
CA ALA A 35 -15.65 14.33 -4.98
C ALA A 35 -16.69 14.09 -3.89
N GLY A 36 -16.61 14.88 -2.82
CA GLY A 36 -17.49 14.79 -1.66
C GLY A 36 -17.20 13.58 -0.77
N PHE A 37 -18.25 13.02 -0.21
CA PHE A 37 -18.17 11.91 0.74
C PHE A 37 -18.47 10.55 0.09
N VAL A 38 -18.13 9.48 0.80
CA VAL A 38 -18.30 8.12 0.29
C VAL A 38 -19.77 7.71 0.30
N THR A 39 -20.35 7.55 -0.89
CA THR A 39 -21.70 7.02 -1.10
C THR A 39 -21.69 5.57 -1.60
N ASP A 40 -20.69 5.21 -2.41
CA ASP A 40 -20.45 3.84 -2.85
C ASP A 40 -19.53 3.11 -1.87
N MET A 41 -20.15 2.48 -0.87
CA MET A 41 -19.42 1.70 0.14
C MET A 41 -18.73 0.48 -0.46
N ALA A 42 -19.33 -0.20 -1.45
CA ALA A 42 -18.73 -1.40 -2.04
C ALA A 42 -17.44 -1.05 -2.81
N GLY A 43 -17.47 0.02 -3.59
CA GLY A 43 -16.27 0.54 -4.28
C GLY A 43 -15.20 1.03 -3.31
N PHE A 44 -15.60 1.64 -2.18
CA PHE A 44 -14.68 2.05 -1.14
C PHE A 44 -14.00 0.87 -0.45
N GLU A 45 -14.75 -0.15 -0.02
CA GLU A 45 -14.17 -1.35 0.59
C GLU A 45 -13.24 -2.09 -0.38
N ALA A 46 -13.60 -2.16 -1.67
CA ALA A 46 -12.72 -2.72 -2.69
C ALA A 46 -11.42 -1.92 -2.86
N PHE A 47 -11.47 -0.59 -2.74
CA PHE A 47 -10.29 0.27 -2.75
C PHE A 47 -9.42 0.03 -1.51
N ILE A 48 -10.00 -0.02 -0.30
CA ILE A 48 -9.26 -0.29 0.94
C ILE A 48 -8.60 -1.67 0.91
N ALA A 49 -9.25 -2.68 0.33
CA ALA A 49 -8.70 -4.02 0.15
C ALA A 49 -7.42 -4.07 -0.72
N THR A 50 -7.10 -3.01 -1.47
CA THR A 50 -5.82 -2.88 -2.20
C THR A 50 -4.64 -2.46 -1.31
N HIS A 51 -4.91 -2.20 -0.04
CA HIS A 51 -3.98 -1.65 0.95
C HIS A 51 -3.30 -0.35 0.51
N PRO A 52 -4.09 0.72 0.24
CA PRO A 52 -3.56 1.96 -0.30
C PRO A 52 -2.67 2.69 0.72
N THR A 53 -1.72 3.46 0.22
CA THR A 53 -1.03 4.46 1.05
C THR A 53 -1.96 5.64 1.36
N PRO A 54 -1.69 6.43 2.42
CA PRO A 54 -2.43 7.67 2.68
C PRO A 54 -2.46 8.63 1.48
N ALA A 55 -1.37 8.71 0.70
CA ALA A 55 -1.30 9.53 -0.51
C ALA A 55 -2.25 9.01 -1.60
N GLN A 56 -2.31 7.70 -1.81
CA GLN A 56 -3.25 7.08 -2.75
C GLN A 56 -4.71 7.28 -2.30
N PHE A 57 -4.98 7.18 -1.00
CA PHE A 57 -6.29 7.50 -0.44
C PHE A 57 -6.71 8.93 -0.77
N HIS A 58 -5.84 9.91 -0.49
CA HIS A 58 -6.15 11.31 -0.74
C HIS A 58 -6.30 11.63 -2.24
N ALA A 59 -5.53 10.98 -3.12
CA ALA A 59 -5.72 11.12 -4.56
C ALA A 59 -7.10 10.60 -5.03
N ARG A 60 -7.59 9.52 -4.43
CA ARG A 60 -8.86 8.88 -4.78
C ARG A 60 -10.08 9.59 -4.18
N TYR A 61 -9.98 9.98 -2.91
CA TYR A 61 -11.03 10.56 -2.08
C TYR A 61 -10.55 11.88 -1.45
N PRO A 62 -10.33 12.94 -2.25
CA PRO A 62 -9.71 14.18 -1.79
C PRO A 62 -10.51 14.91 -0.70
N ASP A 63 -11.83 14.76 -0.71
CA ASP A 63 -12.74 15.46 0.21
C ASP A 63 -13.09 14.63 1.46
N VAL A 64 -12.60 13.39 1.56
CA VAL A 64 -12.76 12.54 2.75
C VAL A 64 -11.59 12.80 3.70
N GLN A 65 -11.90 13.25 4.90
CA GLN A 65 -10.90 13.47 5.93
C GLN A 65 -10.33 12.13 6.42
N LEU A 66 -9.07 11.85 6.09
CA LEU A 66 -8.33 10.73 6.65
C LEU A 66 -7.71 11.15 7.99
N VAL A 67 -8.21 10.61 9.11
CA VAL A 67 -7.72 10.93 10.45
C VAL A 67 -6.68 9.90 10.87
N MET A 68 -5.41 10.19 10.62
CA MET A 68 -4.31 9.28 10.96
C MET A 68 -4.23 9.03 12.47
N PRO A 69 -3.68 7.88 12.90
CA PRO A 69 -3.32 7.65 14.29
C PRO A 69 -2.55 8.85 14.88
N ASP A 70 -2.81 9.15 16.16
CA ASP A 70 -2.24 10.28 16.90
C ASP A 70 -2.62 11.70 16.39
N THR A 71 -3.50 11.80 15.38
CA THR A 71 -4.05 13.08 14.97
C THR A 71 -5.10 13.55 15.99
N MET A 72 -4.86 14.71 16.61
CA MET A 72 -5.87 15.36 17.44
C MET A 72 -7.02 15.86 16.57
N THR A 73 -8.24 15.40 16.86
CA THR A 73 -9.48 15.87 16.23
C THR A 73 -10.48 16.30 17.30
N THR A 74 -11.39 17.20 16.93
CA THR A 74 -12.55 17.54 17.75
C THR A 74 -13.58 16.40 17.74
N MET A 75 -14.38 16.32 18.80
CA MET A 75 -15.51 15.38 18.93
C MET A 75 -16.74 15.84 18.13
N GLU A 76 -16.56 16.14 16.85
CA GLU A 76 -17.66 16.51 15.96
C GLU A 76 -18.37 15.25 15.46
N MET A 77 -19.69 15.17 15.61
CA MET A 77 -20.49 14.06 15.07
C MET A 77 -20.71 14.24 13.56
N ARG A 78 -20.34 13.24 12.74
CA ARG A 78 -20.59 13.23 11.29
C ARG A 78 -21.23 11.92 10.87
N SER A 79 -22.27 11.97 10.04
CA SER A 79 -23.06 10.79 9.64
C SER A 79 -23.05 10.52 8.13
N ASN A 80 -22.21 11.21 7.37
CA ASN A 80 -22.19 11.18 5.90
C ASN A 80 -20.94 10.50 5.32
N ASN A 81 -20.18 9.71 6.06
CA ASN A 81 -18.94 9.06 5.58
C ASN A 81 -17.88 10.05 5.03
N SER A 82 -17.82 11.27 5.57
CA SER A 82 -16.82 12.28 5.20
C SER A 82 -15.53 12.20 6.01
N ARG A 83 -15.44 11.30 6.98
CA ARG A 83 -14.28 11.15 7.86
C ARG A 83 -13.98 9.69 8.15
N TYR A 84 -12.77 9.26 7.79
CA TYR A 84 -12.33 7.88 7.91
C TYR A 84 -11.15 7.78 8.88
N PHE A 85 -11.22 6.81 9.79
CA PHE A 85 -10.17 6.50 10.76
C PHE A 85 -9.50 5.19 10.34
N PRO A 86 -8.31 5.23 9.71
CA PRO A 86 -7.68 4.05 9.13
C PRO A 86 -6.98 3.20 10.20
N GLU A 87 -7.02 1.90 9.99
CA GLU A 87 -6.05 0.96 10.56
C GLU A 87 -4.87 0.83 9.61
N LEU A 88 -3.65 0.83 10.14
CA LEU A 88 -2.43 0.82 9.34
C LEU A 88 -1.60 -0.45 9.63
N ASP A 89 -0.94 -0.97 8.60
CA ASP A 89 0.10 -1.99 8.76
C ASP A 89 1.44 -1.38 9.21
N LYS A 90 2.44 -2.26 9.38
CA LYS A 90 3.81 -1.87 9.78
C LYS A 90 4.52 -0.93 8.80
N ASP A 91 4.06 -0.88 7.54
CA ASP A 91 4.63 -0.06 6.48
C ASP A 91 3.79 1.22 6.27
N GLY A 92 2.77 1.45 7.09
CA GLY A 92 1.90 2.61 7.04
C GLY A 92 0.83 2.56 5.94
N ARG A 93 0.54 1.37 5.39
CA ARG A 93 -0.56 1.18 4.43
C ARG A 93 -1.88 0.96 5.15
N ILE A 94 -2.95 1.46 4.56
CA ILE A 94 -4.30 1.36 5.12
C ILE A 94 -4.81 -0.07 4.90
N THR A 95 -5.06 -0.83 5.97
CA THR A 95 -5.59 -2.20 5.90
C THR A 95 -7.07 -2.31 6.22
N GLY A 96 -7.65 -1.23 6.77
CA GLY A 96 -9.02 -1.20 7.26
C GLY A 96 -9.31 0.13 7.96
N GLY A 97 -10.35 0.13 8.78
CA GLY A 97 -10.78 1.33 9.52
C GLY A 97 -12.29 1.49 9.54
N GLY A 98 -12.76 2.69 9.87
CA GLY A 98 -14.20 2.99 9.86
C GLY A 98 -14.54 4.47 9.80
N PHE A 99 -15.75 4.75 9.29
CA PHE A 99 -16.35 6.08 9.31
C PHE A 99 -16.96 6.40 10.67
N ARG A 100 -16.69 7.61 11.20
CA ARG A 100 -17.22 8.12 12.47
C ARG A 100 -17.31 9.63 12.45
#